data_AF-B5VKA0-F1
#
_entry.id   AF-B5VKA0-F1
#
_cell.length_a   1.000
_cell.length_b   1.000
_cell.length_c   1.000
_cell.angle_alpha   90.00
_cell.angle_beta   90.00
_cell.angle_gamma   90.00
#
_symmetry.space_group_name_H-M   'P 1'
#
loop_
_entity.id
_entity.type
_entity.pdbx_description
1 polymer ?
#
loop_
_entity_poly.entity_id
_entity_poly.type
_entity_poly.pdbx_seq_one_letter_code
_entity_poly.pdbx_strand_id
1 'polypeptide(L)'
;MEIKEVDDRAELLRYTNNIPLLGKLVNHQPLWSTNPKLKSFSLEKISAPDQRRVQEALVVKDLLNVLIGLEGTYIRYFNDYEPSDPETPIEFKIAKKMDPSFKTFSRRIVRYGKQYMILTRAYEKWSDTSFGMVLQRFAYEIRRFLEDVYLKTLVERLERDFNKVPNFSIREL
;
A
#
# COMPACT_ATOMS: atom_id res chain seq x y z
N MET A 1 5.99 -10.75 -29.16
CA MET A 1 5.69 -9.75 -28.11
C MET A 1 6.27 -8.45 -28.62
N GLU A 2 5.44 -7.54 -29.11
CA GLU A 2 5.90 -6.21 -29.52
C GLU A 2 6.21 -5.40 -28.26
N ILE A 3 7.47 -5.00 -28.13
CA ILE A 3 7.92 -4.13 -27.03
C ILE A 3 7.35 -2.75 -27.35
N LYS A 4 6.25 -2.40 -26.69
CA LYS A 4 5.71 -1.05 -26.75
C LYS A 4 6.63 -0.17 -25.91
N GLU A 5 7.41 0.70 -26.56
CA GLU A 5 8.16 1.75 -25.87
C GLU A 5 7.16 2.62 -25.11
N VAL A 6 7.13 2.47 -23.79
CA VAL A 6 6.40 3.38 -22.91
C VAL A 6 7.28 4.62 -22.78
N ASP A 7 6.79 5.76 -23.27
CA ASP A 7 7.45 7.04 -23.10
C ASP A 7 7.42 7.38 -21.60
N ASP A 8 8.56 7.18 -20.91
CA ASP A 8 8.75 7.45 -19.48
C ASP A 8 8.75 8.96 -19.21
N ARG A 9 7.61 9.62 -19.44
CA ARG A 9 7.42 11.04 -19.12
C ARG A 9 6.71 11.16 -17.78
N ALA A 10 7.48 11.50 -16.75
CA ALA A 10 6.94 11.91 -15.47
C ALA A 10 6.67 13.42 -15.51
N GLU A 11 5.40 13.82 -15.56
CA GLU A 11 5.01 15.22 -15.39
C GLU A 11 4.75 15.53 -13.90
N LEU A 12 5.35 16.61 -13.41
CA LEU A 12 5.00 17.14 -12.09
C LEU A 12 3.60 17.77 -12.19
N LEU A 13 2.57 16.99 -11.84
CA LEU A 13 1.23 17.51 -11.69
C LEU A 13 1.26 18.62 -10.63
N ARG A 14 0.71 19.80 -10.98
CA ARG A 14 0.52 20.87 -10.01
C ARG A 14 -0.31 20.33 -8.86
N TYR A 15 0.14 20.57 -7.63
CA TYR A 15 -0.54 20.13 -6.42
C TYR A 15 -1.98 20.67 -6.42
N THR A 16 -2.94 19.81 -6.74
CA THR A 16 -4.37 20.10 -6.61
C THR A 16 -4.87 19.42 -5.34
N ASN A 17 -5.88 19.99 -4.68
CA ASN A 17 -6.46 19.45 -3.45
C ASN A 17 -7.14 18.07 -3.63
N ASN A 18 -7.11 17.49 -4.84
CA ASN A 18 -7.78 16.24 -5.23
C ASN A 18 -6.82 15.11 -5.59
N ILE A 19 -5.51 15.22 -5.31
CA ILE A 19 -4.60 14.10 -5.55
C ILE A 19 -4.92 13.01 -4.52
N PRO A 20 -5.36 11.81 -4.93
CA PRO A 20 -5.59 10.72 -3.99
C PRO A 20 -4.26 10.34 -3.33
N LEU A 21 -4.24 10.36 -2.01
CA LEU A 21 -3.13 9.92 -1.17
C LEU A 21 -2.74 8.47 -1.49
N LEU A 22 -3.71 7.68 -1.94
CA LEU A 22 -3.61 6.27 -2.29
C LEU A 22 -3.42 6.03 -3.80
N GLY A 23 -3.16 7.08 -4.59
CA GLY A 23 -2.88 6.94 -6.02
C GLY A 23 -1.48 6.42 -6.30
N LYS A 24 -1.37 5.36 -7.12
CA LYS A 24 -0.09 5.01 -7.76
C LYS A 24 0.19 6.02 -8.88
N LEU A 25 1.19 6.87 -8.68
CA LEU A 25 1.66 7.81 -9.72
C LEU A 25 2.68 7.20 -10.69
N VAL A 26 3.13 5.98 -10.39
CA VAL A 26 4.13 5.23 -11.15
C VAL A 26 3.73 3.74 -11.17
N ASN A 27 4.14 3.01 -12.21
CA ASN A 27 3.86 1.58 -12.37
C ASN A 27 4.34 0.77 -11.16
N HIS A 28 5.56 1.07 -10.70
CA HIS A 28 6.16 0.52 -9.49
C HIS A 28 6.65 1.65 -8.60
N GLN A 29 6.29 1.62 -7.33
CA GLN A 29 6.79 2.59 -6.36
C GLN A 29 8.31 2.39 -6.14
N PRO A 30 9.05 3.44 -5.76
CA PRO A 30 10.43 3.28 -5.35
C PRO A 30 10.51 2.37 -4.12
N LEU A 31 11.20 1.23 -4.23
CA LEU A 31 11.42 0.29 -3.14
C LEU A 31 12.50 0.78 -2.18
N TRP A 32 12.28 0.62 -0.88
CA TRP A 32 13.24 0.98 0.16
C TRP A 32 14.49 0.09 0.24
N SER A 33 14.44 -1.09 -0.39
CA SER A 33 15.58 -2.00 -0.56
C SER A 33 16.59 -1.42 -1.55
N THR A 34 16.10 -0.93 -2.69
CA THR A 34 16.90 -0.50 -3.84
C THR A 34 17.17 1.01 -3.84
N ASN A 35 16.21 1.83 -3.41
CA ASN A 35 16.27 3.28 -3.49
C ASN A 35 16.82 3.94 -2.22
N PRO A 36 17.39 5.16 -2.34
CA PRO A 36 17.92 5.88 -1.20
C PRO A 36 16.86 6.10 -0.12
N LYS A 37 17.21 5.70 1.10
CA LYS A 37 16.31 5.71 2.26
C LYS A 37 16.08 7.15 2.72
N LEU A 38 14.86 7.68 2.55
CA LEU A 38 14.50 8.96 3.14
C LEU A 38 14.56 8.84 4.67
N LYS A 39 15.35 9.67 5.36
CA LYS A 39 15.41 9.59 6.84
C LYS A 39 14.06 9.99 7.42
N SER A 40 13.34 9.02 7.96
CA SER A 40 12.08 9.28 8.65
C SER A 40 12.31 9.81 10.05
N PHE A 41 11.33 10.54 10.57
CA PHE A 41 11.33 10.96 11.96
C PHE A 41 11.23 9.73 12.88
N SER A 42 12.10 9.66 13.89
CA SER A 42 12.07 8.56 14.86
C SER A 42 10.81 8.65 15.70
N LEU A 43 10.01 7.58 15.72
CA LEU A 43 8.78 7.50 16.53
C LEU A 43 9.05 7.69 18.03
N GLU A 44 10.24 7.33 18.50
CA GLU A 44 10.66 7.51 19.90
C GLU A 44 10.72 9.00 20.29
N LYS A 45 11.14 9.87 19.37
CA LYS A 45 11.23 11.32 19.62
C LYS A 45 9.85 11.98 19.67
N ILE A 46 8.83 11.30 19.15
CA ILE A 46 7.43 11.74 19.10
C ILE A 46 6.62 11.11 20.25
N SER A 47 7.28 10.43 21.20
CA SER A 47 6.60 9.68 22.27
C SER A 47 6.09 10.53 23.44
N ALA A 48 6.20 11.87 23.37
CA ALA A 48 5.60 12.75 24.36
C ALA A 48 4.05 12.55 24.38
N PRO A 49 3.39 12.65 25.55
CA PRO A 49 1.95 12.41 25.69
C PRO A 49 1.11 13.21 24.69
N ASP A 50 1.50 14.47 24.45
CA ASP A 50 0.83 15.40 23.54
C ASP A 50 1.01 15.03 22.05
N GLN A 51 1.98 14.16 21.73
CA GLN A 51 2.37 13.79 20.37
C GLN A 51 2.00 12.36 19.99
N ARG A 52 1.41 11.58 20.91
CA ARG A 52 0.93 10.21 20.64
C ARG A 52 -0.05 10.14 19.47
N ARG A 53 -0.91 11.15 19.33
CA ARG A 53 -1.85 11.25 18.20
C ARG A 53 -1.12 11.41 16.86
N VAL A 54 -0.01 12.15 16.85
CA VAL A 54 0.81 12.32 15.64
C VAL A 54 1.43 10.98 15.25
N GLN A 55 1.96 10.24 16.22
CA GLN A 55 2.46 8.88 15.99
C GLN A 55 1.37 7.96 15.43
N GLU A 56 0.16 8.01 16.00
CA GLU A 56 -0.98 7.23 15.51
C GLU A 56 -1.33 7.58 14.06
N ALA A 57 -1.50 8.87 13.75
CA ALA A 57 -1.82 9.33 12.40
C ALA A 57 -0.76 8.92 11.36
N LEU A 58 0.53 8.96 11.73
CA LEU A 58 1.62 8.49 10.87
C LEU A 58 1.54 6.98 10.60
N VAL A 59 1.19 6.18 11.61
CA VAL A 59 1.00 4.74 11.45
C VAL A 59 -0.25 4.44 10.62
N VAL A 60 -1.36 5.16 10.83
CA VAL A 60 -2.58 5.03 10.03
C VAL A 60 -2.29 5.31 8.55
N LYS A 61 -1.58 6.40 8.26
CA LYS A 61 -1.17 6.74 6.89
C LYS A 61 -0.41 5.60 6.23
N ASP A 62 0.56 5.02 6.94
CA ASP A 62 1.31 3.87 6.44
C ASP A 62 0.42 2.63 6.25
N LEU A 63 -0.54 2.39 7.13
CA LEU A 63 -1.47 1.26 7.00
C LEU A 63 -2.40 1.42 5.79
N LEU A 64 -2.88 2.63 5.52
CA LEU A 64 -3.66 2.92 4.31
C LEU A 64 -2.85 2.63 3.04
N ASN A 65 -1.56 3.01 3.01
CA ASN A 65 -0.65 2.65 1.92
C ASN A 65 -0.49 1.12 1.80
N VAL A 66 -0.32 0.42 2.91
CA VAL A 66 -0.15 -1.05 2.89
C VAL A 66 -1.40 -1.76 2.36
N LEU A 67 -2.61 -1.25 2.62
CA LEU A 67 -3.86 -1.84 2.13
C LEU A 67 -3.96 -1.86 0.60
N ILE A 68 -3.40 -0.85 -0.08
CA ILE A 68 -3.29 -0.82 -1.54
C ILE A 68 -2.00 -1.46 -2.06
N GLY A 69 -1.29 -2.18 -1.19
CA GLY A 69 -0.05 -2.86 -1.52
C GLY A 69 1.11 -1.92 -1.80
N LEU A 70 1.15 -0.73 -1.19
CA LEU A 70 2.29 0.19 -1.19
C LEU A 70 3.10 0.06 0.10
N GLU A 71 4.32 0.59 0.08
CA GLU A 71 5.16 0.65 1.27
C GLU A 71 5.02 2.00 1.96
N GLY A 72 5.05 1.96 3.29
CA GLY A 72 5.05 3.13 4.14
C GLY A 72 6.45 3.48 4.64
N THR A 73 6.49 4.47 5.51
CA THR A 73 7.73 4.96 6.11
C THR A 73 8.23 4.03 7.23
N TYR A 74 7.32 3.49 8.02
CA TYR A 74 7.53 2.64 9.19
C TYR A 74 7.13 1.18 8.94
N ILE A 75 6.22 0.92 8.01
CA ILE A 75 5.86 -0.42 7.56
C ILE A 75 6.33 -0.58 6.12
N ARG A 76 7.31 -1.45 5.90
CA ARG A 76 8.00 -1.60 4.61
C ARG A 76 7.91 -3.03 4.11
N TYR A 77 8.25 -3.28 2.86
CA TYR A 77 8.49 -4.64 2.43
C TYR A 77 9.70 -5.25 3.13
N PHE A 78 9.76 -6.58 3.08
CA PHE A 78 10.98 -7.29 3.42
C PHE A 78 12.07 -7.00 2.39
N ASN A 79 13.34 -7.08 2.79
CA ASN A 79 14.46 -6.68 1.94
C ASN A 79 14.56 -7.50 0.64
N ASP A 80 14.06 -8.74 0.68
CA ASP A 80 14.14 -9.71 -0.43
C ASP A 80 12.96 -9.59 -1.39
N TYR A 81 12.05 -8.62 -1.16
CA TYR A 81 10.91 -8.38 -2.03
C TYR A 81 11.35 -7.66 -3.31
N GLU A 82 11.07 -8.28 -4.45
CA GLU A 82 11.30 -7.72 -5.79
C GLU A 82 9.98 -7.74 -6.58
N PRO A 83 9.42 -6.58 -6.97
CA PRO A 83 8.18 -6.52 -7.76
C PRO A 83 8.28 -7.23 -9.10
N SER A 84 9.47 -7.22 -9.70
CA SER A 84 9.74 -7.80 -11.01
C SER A 84 9.74 -9.32 -10.99
N ASP A 85 9.98 -9.93 -9.83
CA ASP A 85 10.03 -11.38 -9.65
C ASP A 85 8.75 -11.87 -8.95
N PRO A 86 7.85 -12.59 -9.66
CA PRO A 86 6.59 -13.07 -9.11
C PRO A 86 6.76 -14.13 -8.01
N GLU A 87 7.90 -14.82 -7.97
CA GLU A 87 8.18 -15.87 -6.98
C GLU A 87 8.65 -15.29 -5.63
N THR A 88 8.96 -13.99 -5.57
CA THR A 88 9.34 -13.37 -4.31
C THR A 88 8.22 -13.38 -3.29
N PRO A 89 8.49 -13.78 -2.03
CA PRO A 89 7.48 -13.79 -1.00
C PRO A 89 7.04 -12.37 -0.67
N ILE A 90 5.73 -12.14 -0.70
CA ILE A 90 5.14 -10.87 -0.25
C ILE A 90 5.16 -10.87 1.28
N GLU A 91 6.09 -10.13 1.86
CA GLU A 91 6.20 -9.93 3.30
C GLU A 91 6.47 -8.47 3.66
N PHE A 92 5.94 -8.08 4.81
CA PHE A 92 6.10 -6.74 5.35
C PHE A 92 6.84 -6.77 6.68
N LYS A 93 7.72 -5.80 6.87
CA LYS A 93 8.48 -5.55 8.07
C LYS A 93 7.99 -4.27 8.75
N ILE A 94 7.57 -4.42 10.00
CA ILE A 94 7.17 -3.29 10.86
C ILE A 94 8.39 -2.75 11.60
N ALA A 95 8.50 -1.42 11.73
CA ALA A 95 9.56 -0.76 12.48
C ALA A 95 9.72 -1.34 13.90
N LYS A 96 10.97 -1.63 14.29
CA LYS A 96 11.28 -2.24 15.60
C LYS A 96 10.88 -1.34 16.77
N LYS A 97 11.08 -0.02 16.61
CA LYS A 97 10.90 1.03 17.62
C LYS A 97 9.47 1.61 17.64
N MET A 98 8.48 0.80 17.26
CA MET A 98 7.06 1.18 17.28
C MET A 98 6.42 0.73 18.59
N ASP A 99 5.46 1.49 19.10
CA ASP A 99 4.69 1.12 20.30
C ASP A 99 4.05 -0.28 20.15
N PRO A 100 4.10 -1.14 21.18
CA PRO A 100 3.57 -2.50 21.10
C PRO A 100 2.08 -2.61 20.74
N SER A 101 1.26 -1.63 21.14
CA SER A 101 -0.18 -1.59 20.83
C SER A 101 -0.38 -1.40 19.32
N PHE A 102 0.27 -0.39 18.75
CA PHE A 102 0.23 -0.09 17.32
C PHE A 102 0.82 -1.24 16.48
N LYS A 103 1.87 -1.89 16.96
CA LYS A 103 2.48 -3.03 16.28
C LYS A 103 1.54 -4.23 16.16
N THR A 104 0.77 -4.52 17.20
CA THR A 104 -0.18 -5.64 17.21
C THR A 104 -1.33 -5.40 16.24
N PHE A 105 -1.87 -4.18 16.24
CA PHE A 105 -2.92 -3.79 15.30
C PHE A 105 -2.41 -3.78 13.85
N SER A 106 -1.25 -3.16 13.63
CA SER A 106 -0.62 -3.08 12.31
C SER A 106 -0.40 -4.46 11.71
N ARG A 107 0.03 -5.46 12.50
CA ARG A 107 0.21 -6.83 12.02
C ARG A 107 -1.09 -7.46 11.49
N ARG A 108 -2.25 -7.14 12.09
CA ARG A 108 -3.55 -7.63 11.61
C ARG A 108 -3.92 -7.00 10.27
N ILE A 109 -3.76 -5.69 10.14
CA ILE A 109 -4.10 -4.95 8.92
C ILE A 109 -3.15 -5.28 7.75
N VAL A 110 -1.85 -5.41 8.04
CA VAL A 110 -0.81 -5.81 7.08
C VAL A 110 -1.16 -7.13 6.38
N ARG A 111 -1.86 -8.06 7.05
CA ARG A 111 -2.31 -9.31 6.44
C ARG A 111 -3.26 -9.07 5.26
N TYR A 112 -4.14 -8.08 5.36
CA TYR A 112 -5.04 -7.71 4.25
C TYR A 112 -4.28 -7.08 3.09
N GLY A 113 -3.30 -6.21 3.36
CA GLY A 113 -2.41 -5.68 2.32
C GLY A 113 -1.64 -6.78 1.59
N LYS A 114 -1.14 -7.78 2.32
CA LYS A 114 -0.52 -8.98 1.73
C LYS A 114 -1.51 -9.74 0.85
N GLN A 115 -2.74 -9.96 1.30
CA GLN A 115 -3.77 -10.65 0.50
C GLN A 115 -4.12 -9.87 -0.77
N TYR A 116 -4.23 -8.54 -0.68
CA TYR A 116 -4.45 -7.67 -1.83
C TYR A 116 -3.35 -7.85 -2.89
N MET A 117 -2.09 -7.83 -2.48
CA MET A 117 -0.95 -8.04 -3.40
C MET A 117 -0.94 -9.44 -4.01
N ILE A 118 -1.25 -10.48 -3.23
CA ILE A 118 -1.35 -11.87 -3.73
C ILE A 118 -2.46 -11.98 -4.77
N LEU A 119 -3.65 -11.44 -4.49
CA LEU A 119 -4.76 -11.44 -5.44
C LEU A 119 -4.42 -10.66 -6.71
N THR A 120 -3.70 -9.54 -6.57
CA THR A 120 -3.23 -8.74 -7.69
C THR A 120 -2.33 -9.55 -8.62
N ARG A 121 -1.27 -10.16 -8.07
CA ARG A 121 -0.38 -11.05 -8.84
C ARG A 121 -1.13 -12.24 -9.44
N ALA A 122 -2.09 -12.81 -8.71
CA ALA A 122 -2.85 -13.97 -9.18
C ALA A 122 -3.72 -13.63 -10.40
N TYR A 123 -4.49 -12.54 -10.36
CA TYR A 123 -5.33 -12.19 -11.50
C TYR A 123 -4.49 -11.75 -12.71
N GLU A 124 -3.36 -11.08 -12.49
CA GLU A 124 -2.42 -10.72 -13.57
C GLU A 124 -1.86 -11.98 -14.26
N LYS A 125 -1.40 -12.97 -13.46
CA LYS A 125 -0.90 -14.25 -13.97
C LYS A 125 -1.96 -15.03 -14.73
N TRP A 126 -3.16 -15.16 -14.18
CA TRP A 126 -4.26 -15.92 -14.80
C TRP A 126 -4.92 -15.23 -15.99
N SER A 127 -4.59 -13.97 -16.25
CA SER A 127 -5.03 -13.26 -17.46
C SER A 127 -4.25 -13.68 -18.71
N ASP A 128 -3.14 -14.40 -18.56
CA ASP A 128 -2.40 -14.94 -19.71
C ASP A 128 -3.23 -16.02 -20.44
N THR A 129 -3.09 -16.02 -21.77
CA THR A 129 -3.68 -16.99 -22.70
C THR A 129 -3.26 -18.43 -22.45
N SER A 130 -2.14 -18.63 -21.74
CA SER A 130 -1.69 -19.95 -21.28
C SER A 130 -2.66 -20.58 -20.27
N PHE A 131 -3.46 -19.77 -19.57
CA PHE A 131 -4.49 -20.24 -18.64
C PHE A 131 -5.85 -20.32 -19.35
N GLY A 132 -6.61 -21.38 -19.06
CA GLY A 132 -7.92 -21.60 -19.69
C GLY A 132 -8.96 -20.55 -19.32
N MET A 133 -10.05 -20.50 -20.10
CA MET A 133 -11.12 -19.49 -19.99
C MET A 133 -11.75 -19.38 -18.60
N VAL A 134 -11.82 -20.48 -17.83
CA VAL A 134 -12.39 -20.47 -16.47
C VAL A 134 -11.53 -19.62 -15.53
N LEU A 135 -10.21 -19.79 -15.57
CA LEU A 135 -9.29 -19.01 -14.74
C LEU A 135 -9.24 -17.55 -15.19
N GLN A 136 -9.30 -17.29 -16.49
CA GLN A 136 -9.39 -15.92 -17.00
C GLN A 136 -10.68 -15.22 -16.55
N ARG A 137 -11.82 -15.92 -16.58
CA ARG A 137 -13.08 -15.37 -16.07
C ARG A 137 -13.03 -15.13 -14.57
N PHE A 138 -12.41 -16.03 -13.81
CA PHE A 138 -12.22 -15.85 -12.37
C PHE A 138 -11.29 -14.66 -12.06
N ALA A 139 -10.19 -14.52 -12.79
CA ALA A 139 -9.28 -13.38 -12.69
C ALA A 139 -10.00 -12.06 -12.97
N TYR A 140 -10.85 -12.01 -13.99
CA TYR A 140 -11.69 -10.87 -14.28
C TYR A 140 -12.61 -10.50 -13.12
N GLU A 141 -13.28 -11.48 -12.50
CA GLU A 141 -14.15 -11.25 -11.35
C GLU A 141 -13.38 -10.76 -10.11
N ILE A 142 -12.18 -11.31 -9.85
CA ILE A 142 -11.29 -10.81 -8.77
C ILE A 142 -10.91 -9.36 -9.04
N ARG A 143 -10.42 -9.07 -10.25
CA ARG A 143 -10.02 -7.71 -10.63
C ARG A 143 -11.17 -6.73 -10.45
N ARG A 144 -12.37 -7.09 -10.93
CA ARG A 144 -13.58 -6.27 -10.78
C ARG A 144 -13.91 -6.00 -9.32
N PHE A 145 -13.86 -7.03 -8.46
CA PHE A 145 -14.08 -6.84 -7.03
C PHE A 145 -13.04 -5.90 -6.39
N LEU A 146 -11.77 -6.07 -6.74
CA LEU A 146 -10.69 -5.23 -6.20
C LEU A 146 -10.85 -3.76 -6.63
N GLU A 147 -11.14 -3.51 -7.90
CA GLU A 147 -11.31 -2.15 -8.44
C GLU A 147 -12.62 -1.50 -7.95
N ASP A 148 -13.76 -2.16 -8.14
CA ASP A 148 -15.08 -1.55 -7.94
C ASP A 148 -15.54 -1.50 -6.48
N VAL A 149 -15.09 -2.44 -5.66
CA VAL A 149 -15.58 -2.60 -4.28
C VAL A 149 -14.47 -2.27 -3.28
N TYR A 150 -13.33 -2.96 -3.37
CA TYR A 150 -12.27 -2.83 -2.37
C TYR A 150 -11.60 -1.45 -2.41
N LEU A 151 -11.01 -1.08 -3.56
CA LEU A 151 -10.33 0.22 -3.72
C LEU A 151 -11.30 1.38 -3.54
N LYS A 152 -12.53 1.26 -4.07
CA LYS A 152 -13.58 2.25 -3.85
C LYS A 152 -13.87 2.47 -2.38
N THR A 153 -13.98 1.40 -1.58
CA THR A 153 -14.19 1.51 -0.13
C THR A 153 -13.01 2.20 0.56
N LEU A 154 -11.77 1.87 0.18
CA LEU A 154 -10.59 2.50 0.76
C LEU A 154 -10.53 4.01 0.48
N VAL A 155 -10.73 4.41 -0.78
CA VAL A 155 -10.63 5.81 -1.20
C VAL A 155 -11.84 6.62 -0.72
N GLU A 156 -13.05 6.14 -1.01
CA GLU A 156 -14.25 6.91 -0.71
C GLU A 156 -14.49 7.01 0.78
N ARG A 157 -14.19 5.97 1.57
CA ARG A 157 -14.41 5.98 3.02
C ARG A 157 -13.14 6.30 3.80
N LEU A 158 -12.18 5.39 3.83
CA LEU A 158 -11.07 5.48 4.79
C LEU A 158 -10.15 6.68 4.52
N GLU A 159 -9.76 6.90 3.26
CA GLU A 159 -8.90 8.03 2.88
C GLU A 159 -9.60 9.38 3.09
N ARG A 160 -10.87 9.46 2.66
CA ARG A 160 -11.68 10.66 2.88
C ARG A 160 -11.84 10.96 4.37
N ASP A 161 -12.13 9.95 5.18
CA ASP A 161 -12.35 10.11 6.61
C ASP A 161 -11.04 10.48 7.31
N PHE A 162 -9.91 9.89 6.92
CA PHE A 162 -8.56 10.28 7.39
C PHE A 162 -8.23 11.76 7.09
N ASN A 163 -8.62 12.25 5.91
CA ASN A 163 -8.36 13.64 5.50
C ASN A 163 -9.33 14.65 6.13
N LYS A 164 -10.60 14.28 6.35
CA LYS A 164 -11.64 15.21 6.83
C LYS A 164 -11.83 15.18 8.34
N VAL A 165 -11.66 14.02 8.97
CA VAL A 165 -11.94 13.83 10.40
C VAL A 165 -10.63 14.03 11.18
N PRO A 166 -10.49 15.11 11.96
CA PRO A 166 -9.24 15.41 12.66
C PRO A 166 -8.87 14.36 13.73
N ASN A 167 -9.87 13.59 14.20
CA ASN A 167 -9.73 12.58 15.25
C ASN A 167 -9.67 11.15 14.70
N PHE A 168 -9.47 10.95 13.39
CA PHE A 168 -9.44 9.61 12.81
C PHE A 168 -8.37 8.75 13.48
N SER A 169 -8.80 7.63 14.06
CA SER A 169 -7.97 6.76 14.90
C SER A 169 -7.76 5.40 14.24
N ILE A 170 -6.69 4.71 14.65
CA ILE A 170 -6.44 3.31 14.33
C ILE A 170 -7.67 2.41 14.57
N ARG A 171 -8.52 2.74 15.54
CA ARG A 171 -9.72 1.95 15.88
C ARG A 171 -10.84 2.05 14.85
N GLU A 172 -10.86 3.13 14.08
CA GLU A 172 -11.90 3.41 13.07
C GLU A 172 -11.53 2.79 11.71
N LEU A 173 -10.29 2.31 11.58
CA LEU A 173 -9.76 1.54 10.46
C LEU A 173 -10.19 0.07 10.53
#